data_AF-A0A357T4E7-F1
#
_entry.id   AF-A0A357T4E7-F1
#
_cell.length_a   1.000
_cell.length_b   1.000
_cell.length_c   1.000
_cell.angle_alpha   90.00
_cell.angle_beta   90.00
_cell.angle_gamma   90.00
#
_symmetry.space_group_name_H-M   'P 1'
#
loop_
_entity.id
_entity.type
_entity.pdbx_description
1 polymer ?
#
loop_
_entity_poly.entity_id
_entity_poly.type
_entity_poly.pdbx_seq_one_letter_code
_entity_poly.pdbx_strand_id
1 'polypeptide(L)'
;MKRFTRFSLAFVLILALSTLTWAAQTTGEVGSELRIPAKGDDNFDNAVGSIVLNIDLQEEFGENGSWKLGIDTRFYDNTFDNLSAYLFDLNSATANTTNEIDSQLDFKLDEAYATFLSPFELNIDAIVGRQYITYGVGDGISTLNLCTPNHALFVDDLVKNKGRAVDGMRIKWYPGDYQVDLFLQARMTPTYLGSNLENVYRTTANEAITNSAQQELKAYGLSDQMIASIPVNVLTTDPEPIDYGQDGPGLMLKTVGNFYNFDLGLNYQRGYVPTRLIADYAVVPEIDDGTGKPKQVTVYLNEKYLFMQKIGLTATGTVGEASVWSELTYTLPKEGFFASDLADNSALPEAYRFSDEKYFTGLFGADYFFKKGTYVNAQFVYGFPWEYT
;
A
#
# COMPACT_ATOMS: atom_id res chain seq x y z
N MET A 1 16.57 -17.53 -6.72
CA MET A 1 15.67 -16.52 -7.33
C MET A 1 15.77 -16.46 -8.87
N LYS A 2 16.96 -16.35 -9.48
CA LYS A 2 17.14 -16.30 -10.96
C LYS A 2 16.51 -17.43 -11.81
N ARG A 3 16.35 -18.64 -11.24
CA ARG A 3 15.70 -19.77 -11.93
C ARG A 3 14.18 -19.80 -11.77
N PHE A 4 13.65 -19.13 -10.75
CA PHE A 4 12.23 -19.16 -10.42
C PHE A 4 11.46 -18.22 -11.37
N THR A 5 11.93 -16.99 -11.57
CA THR A 5 11.33 -16.01 -12.48
C THR A 5 11.32 -16.47 -13.95
N ARG A 6 12.38 -17.16 -14.39
CA ARG A 6 12.46 -17.74 -15.75
C ARG A 6 11.56 -18.97 -15.92
N PHE A 7 11.42 -19.79 -14.89
CA PHE A 7 10.43 -20.87 -14.89
C PHE A 7 9.01 -20.32 -14.88
N SER A 8 8.73 -19.28 -14.10
CA SER A 8 7.41 -18.64 -14.01
C SER A 8 6.99 -18.03 -15.35
N LEU A 9 7.86 -17.30 -16.06
CA LEU A 9 7.51 -16.71 -17.35
C LEU A 9 7.29 -17.77 -18.44
N ALA A 10 8.14 -18.81 -18.50
CA ALA A 10 7.95 -19.93 -19.42
C ALA A 10 6.71 -20.77 -19.05
N PHE A 11 6.42 -20.94 -17.75
CA PHE A 11 5.25 -21.64 -17.26
C PHE A 11 3.96 -20.84 -17.50
N VAL A 12 4.01 -19.50 -17.43
CA VAL A 12 2.89 -18.60 -17.77
C VAL A 12 2.66 -18.57 -19.28
N LEU A 13 3.70 -18.53 -20.12
CA LEU A 13 3.56 -18.70 -21.57
C LEU A 13 3.03 -20.10 -21.94
N ILE A 14 3.49 -21.13 -21.24
CA ILE A 14 2.97 -22.50 -21.40
C ILE A 14 1.54 -22.60 -20.87
N LEU A 15 1.14 -21.95 -19.78
CA LEU A 15 -0.26 -21.95 -19.30
C LEU A 15 -1.18 -21.10 -20.18
N ALA A 16 -0.69 -19.98 -20.71
CA ALA A 16 -1.41 -19.17 -21.68
C ALA A 16 -1.59 -19.88 -23.04
N LEU A 17 -0.69 -20.80 -23.39
CA LEU A 17 -0.75 -21.62 -24.62
C LEU A 17 -1.31 -23.03 -24.40
N SER A 18 -1.30 -23.55 -23.17
CA SER A 18 -1.84 -24.87 -22.81
C SER A 18 -3.05 -24.67 -21.91
N THR A 19 -4.20 -24.69 -22.58
CA THR A 19 -5.54 -24.85 -22.03
C THR A 19 -5.69 -26.18 -21.27
N LEU A 20 -4.92 -26.38 -20.20
CA LEU A 20 -4.92 -27.58 -19.36
C LEU A 20 -5.89 -27.43 -18.18
N THR A 21 -7.11 -26.98 -18.45
CA THR A 21 -8.33 -27.26 -17.67
C THR A 21 -9.51 -27.14 -18.63
N TRP A 22 -10.27 -28.22 -18.81
CA TRP A 22 -11.41 -28.28 -19.72
C TRP A 22 -12.66 -27.57 -19.15
N ALA A 23 -12.55 -26.42 -18.46
CA ALA A 23 -13.73 -25.65 -18.00
C ALA A 23 -13.44 -24.29 -17.34
N ALA A 24 -12.20 -23.96 -16.94
CA ALA A 24 -11.95 -22.69 -16.28
C ALA A 24 -12.28 -21.49 -17.18
N GLN A 25 -13.14 -20.59 -16.70
CA GLN A 25 -13.40 -19.33 -17.36
C GLN A 25 -12.11 -18.51 -17.30
N THR A 26 -11.61 -18.18 -18.48
CA THR A 26 -10.43 -17.34 -18.64
C THR A 26 -10.90 -15.99 -19.15
N THR A 27 -10.65 -14.95 -18.37
CA THR A 27 -10.80 -13.55 -18.80
C THR A 27 -9.42 -12.92 -18.87
N GLY A 28 -9.14 -12.20 -19.95
CA GLY A 28 -7.87 -11.52 -20.12
C GLY A 28 -8.08 -10.11 -20.67
N GLU A 29 -7.32 -9.17 -20.17
CA GLU A 29 -7.26 -7.79 -20.67
C GLU A 29 -5.84 -7.51 -21.16
N VAL A 30 -5.75 -6.96 -22.37
CA VAL A 30 -4.51 -6.38 -22.89
C VAL A 30 -4.74 -4.88 -23.07
N GLY A 31 -3.95 -4.08 -22.35
CA GLY A 31 -4.00 -2.63 -22.39
C GLY A 31 -2.65 -2.04 -22.81
N SER A 32 -2.68 -0.83 -23.34
CA SER A 32 -1.49 0.01 -23.50
C SER A 32 -1.72 1.36 -22.81
N GLU A 33 -0.70 1.84 -22.12
CA GLU A 33 -0.72 3.13 -21.41
C GLU A 33 0.43 3.98 -21.94
N LEU A 34 0.11 5.17 -22.45
CA LEU A 34 1.09 6.21 -22.77
C LEU A 34 1.01 7.27 -21.69
N ARG A 35 2.13 7.56 -21.04
CA ARG A 35 2.20 8.48 -19.91
C ARG A 35 3.02 9.72 -20.24
N ILE A 36 2.46 10.89 -19.92
CA ILE A 36 3.14 12.17 -20.00
C ILE A 36 3.47 12.58 -18.55
N PRO A 37 4.75 12.59 -18.15
CA PRO A 37 5.14 12.88 -16.77
C PRO A 37 4.78 14.32 -16.35
N ALA A 38 4.43 14.50 -15.07
CA ALA A 38 4.16 15.82 -14.49
C ALA A 38 5.46 16.44 -13.93
N LYS A 39 5.49 17.77 -13.77
CA LYS A 39 6.66 18.50 -13.24
C LYS A 39 7.01 17.99 -11.84
N GLY A 40 8.20 17.39 -11.67
CA GLY A 40 8.64 16.71 -10.45
C GLY A 40 8.87 15.20 -10.63
N ASP A 41 8.40 14.63 -11.74
CA ASP A 41 8.76 13.28 -12.24
C ASP A 41 10.00 13.35 -13.16
N ASP A 42 10.80 14.42 -13.09
CA ASP A 42 11.80 14.77 -14.11
C ASP A 42 13.03 13.82 -14.16
N ASN A 43 13.12 12.83 -13.26
CA ASN A 43 14.14 11.78 -13.26
C ASN A 43 13.75 10.51 -14.06
N PHE A 44 12.62 10.52 -14.77
CA PHE A 44 12.25 9.44 -15.69
C PHE A 44 13.13 9.43 -16.95
N ASP A 45 14.30 8.81 -16.87
CA ASP A 45 14.91 8.24 -18.07
C ASP A 45 14.08 7.01 -18.48
N ASN A 46 13.17 7.24 -19.43
CA ASN A 46 12.71 6.27 -20.45
C ASN A 46 11.54 5.30 -20.14
N ALA A 47 10.45 5.70 -19.49
CA ALA A 47 9.19 4.92 -19.59
C ALA A 47 8.03 5.81 -20.02
N VAL A 48 7.88 5.98 -21.34
CA VAL A 48 6.80 6.78 -21.95
C VAL A 48 5.60 5.90 -22.29
N GLY A 49 5.82 4.65 -22.70
CA GLY A 49 4.80 3.62 -22.90
C GLY A 49 4.87 2.45 -21.91
N SER A 50 3.73 1.79 -21.67
CA SER A 50 3.67 0.44 -21.10
C SER A 50 2.59 -0.42 -21.76
N ILE A 51 2.82 -1.73 -21.77
CA ILE A 51 1.81 -2.74 -22.13
C ILE A 51 1.44 -3.48 -20.86
N VAL A 52 0.13 -3.61 -20.62
CA VAL A 52 -0.44 -4.31 -19.49
C VAL A 52 -1.14 -5.57 -19.98
N LEU A 53 -0.88 -6.68 -19.31
CA LEU A 53 -1.53 -7.97 -19.50
C LEU A 53 -2.10 -8.40 -18.14
N ASN A 54 -3.42 -8.47 -18.04
CA ASN A 54 -4.09 -9.01 -16.86
C ASN A 54 -4.79 -10.31 -17.28
N ILE A 55 -4.56 -11.39 -16.53
CA ILE A 55 -5.16 -12.70 -16.77
C ILE A 55 -5.82 -13.17 -15.49
N ASP A 56 -7.12 -13.42 -15.57
CA ASP A 56 -7.92 -14.03 -14.53
C ASP A 56 -8.38 -15.42 -14.98
N LEU A 57 -8.07 -16.43 -14.17
CA LEU A 57 -8.57 -17.79 -14.29
C LEU A 57 -9.51 -18.07 -13.12
N GLN A 58 -10.72 -18.54 -13.42
CA GLN A 58 -11.72 -18.86 -12.39
C GLN A 58 -12.49 -20.12 -12.77
N GLU A 59 -12.81 -20.95 -11.78
CA GLU A 59 -13.66 -22.14 -11.97
C GLU A 59 -14.43 -22.46 -10.69
N GLU A 60 -15.59 -23.09 -10.85
CA GLU A 60 -16.41 -23.60 -9.75
C GLU A 60 -16.08 -25.08 -9.46
N PHE A 61 -16.04 -25.45 -8.17
CA PHE A 61 -15.95 -26.83 -7.73
C PHE A 61 -17.35 -27.41 -7.45
N GLY A 62 -18.25 -27.35 -8.43
CA GLY A 62 -19.68 -27.62 -8.25
C GLY A 62 -20.36 -26.55 -7.38
N GLU A 63 -21.43 -26.91 -6.67
CA GLU A 63 -22.21 -25.96 -5.84
C GLU A 63 -21.48 -25.52 -4.54
N ASN A 64 -20.35 -26.16 -4.22
CA ASN A 64 -19.70 -26.03 -2.91
C ASN A 64 -18.60 -24.94 -2.86
N GLY A 65 -18.27 -24.30 -3.98
CA GLY A 65 -17.20 -23.31 -3.99
C GLY A 65 -16.60 -23.00 -5.35
N SER A 66 -15.57 -22.17 -5.34
CA SER A 66 -14.83 -21.73 -6.54
C SER A 66 -13.37 -21.43 -6.21
N TRP A 67 -12.53 -21.27 -7.23
CA TRP A 67 -11.18 -20.72 -7.09
C TRP A 67 -10.92 -19.62 -8.11
N LYS A 68 -10.02 -18.70 -7.76
CA LYS A 68 -9.54 -17.63 -8.65
C LYS A 68 -8.01 -17.55 -8.61
N LEU A 69 -7.41 -17.37 -9.77
CA LEU A 69 -6.01 -16.97 -9.97
C LEU A 69 -5.96 -15.76 -10.90
N GLY A 70 -5.56 -14.61 -10.36
CA GLY A 70 -5.34 -13.38 -11.08
C GLY A 70 -3.85 -13.07 -11.18
N ILE A 71 -3.38 -12.76 -12.39
CA ILE A 71 -2.00 -12.44 -12.71
C ILE A 71 -1.97 -11.13 -13.48
N ASP A 72 -1.26 -10.14 -12.95
CA ASP A 72 -1.02 -8.86 -13.60
C ASP A 72 0.44 -8.78 -14.03
N THR A 73 0.67 -8.40 -15.29
CA THR A 73 2.02 -8.18 -15.83
C THR A 73 2.06 -6.86 -16.58
N ARG A 74 3.08 -6.04 -16.31
CA ARG A 74 3.31 -4.77 -16.99
C ARG A 74 4.72 -4.70 -17.56
N PHE A 75 4.80 -4.36 -18.83
CA PHE A 75 6.02 -4.16 -19.61
C PHE A 75 6.19 -2.67 -19.90
N TYR A 76 7.37 -2.09 -19.67
CA TYR A 76 7.66 -0.69 -19.96
C TYR A 76 8.35 -0.50 -21.33
N ASP A 77 8.42 0.73 -21.82
CA ASP A 77 8.90 1.07 -23.17
C ASP A 77 10.31 0.51 -23.48
N ASN A 78 11.25 0.63 -22.53
CA ASN A 78 12.60 0.07 -22.66
C ASN A 78 12.67 -1.45 -22.67
N THR A 79 11.57 -2.11 -22.30
CA THR A 79 11.51 -3.55 -22.16
C THR A 79 11.54 -4.19 -23.55
N PHE A 80 10.92 -3.60 -24.58
CA PHE A 80 10.87 -4.19 -25.93
C PHE A 80 12.20 -4.13 -26.69
N ASP A 81 12.94 -3.03 -26.57
CA ASP A 81 14.26 -2.88 -27.20
C ASP A 81 15.27 -3.88 -26.62
N ASN A 82 15.15 -4.21 -25.34
CA ASN A 82 16.03 -5.16 -24.66
C ASN A 82 15.44 -6.59 -24.55
N LEU A 83 14.15 -6.80 -24.83
CA LEU A 83 13.48 -8.11 -24.68
C LEU A 83 14.14 -9.17 -25.54
N SER A 84 14.54 -8.80 -26.76
CA SER A 84 15.21 -9.69 -27.71
C SER A 84 16.60 -10.10 -27.22
N ALA A 85 17.36 -9.17 -26.62
CA ALA A 85 18.65 -9.45 -26.00
C ALA A 85 18.48 -10.34 -24.75
N TYR A 86 17.44 -10.15 -23.94
CA TYR A 86 17.24 -10.90 -22.70
C TYR A 86 16.60 -12.30 -22.86
N LEU A 87 15.71 -12.49 -23.84
CA LEU A 87 15.07 -13.80 -24.09
C LEU A 87 15.93 -14.75 -24.94
N PHE A 88 16.82 -14.21 -25.80
CA PHE A 88 17.57 -15.02 -26.76
C PHE A 88 19.09 -15.03 -26.57
N ASP A 89 19.66 -14.19 -25.69
CA ASP A 89 21.08 -14.27 -25.36
C ASP A 89 21.34 -15.27 -24.21
N LEU A 90 21.48 -16.54 -24.60
CA LEU A 90 21.72 -17.66 -23.71
C LEU A 90 23.16 -17.72 -23.15
N ASN A 91 24.07 -16.80 -23.51
CA ASN A 91 25.50 -16.93 -23.20
C ASN A 91 26.26 -15.67 -22.78
N SER A 92 25.67 -14.49 -22.62
CA SER A 92 26.45 -13.32 -22.20
C SER A 92 26.70 -13.28 -20.68
N ALA A 93 27.97 -13.47 -20.32
CA ALA A 93 28.51 -13.29 -18.97
C ALA A 93 28.55 -11.81 -18.50
N THR A 94 27.79 -10.93 -19.16
CA THR A 94 27.76 -9.47 -18.93
C THR A 94 26.37 -8.95 -18.53
N ALA A 95 25.41 -9.82 -18.22
CA ALA A 95 24.12 -9.40 -17.64
C ALA A 95 24.32 -8.87 -16.21
N ASN A 96 24.67 -7.60 -16.11
CA ASN A 96 24.73 -6.85 -14.87
C ASN A 96 23.35 -6.81 -14.20
N THR A 97 23.40 -7.04 -12.88
CA THR A 97 22.44 -6.75 -11.81
C THR A 97 20.93 -6.93 -12.05
N THR A 98 20.35 -7.80 -11.23
CA THR A 98 18.91 -8.12 -11.10
C THR A 98 18.01 -6.90 -10.91
N ASN A 99 18.58 -5.77 -10.47
CA ASN A 99 17.89 -4.51 -10.25
C ASN A 99 17.47 -3.79 -11.55
N GLU A 100 18.17 -3.99 -12.67
CA GLU A 100 17.79 -3.35 -13.96
C GLU A 100 16.56 -4.03 -14.57
N ILE A 101 16.40 -5.34 -14.38
CA ILE A 101 15.25 -6.12 -14.89
C ILE A 101 13.99 -5.83 -14.08
N ASP A 102 14.09 -5.76 -12.75
CA ASP A 102 12.95 -5.45 -11.87
C ASP A 102 12.42 -4.02 -12.11
N SER A 103 13.25 -3.12 -12.66
CA SER A 103 12.81 -1.76 -13.06
C SER A 103 12.07 -1.71 -14.40
N GLN A 104 12.12 -2.78 -15.21
CA GLN A 104 11.57 -2.84 -16.57
C GLN A 104 10.42 -3.84 -16.74
N LEU A 105 10.22 -4.74 -15.79
CA LEU A 105 9.14 -5.72 -15.80
C LEU A 105 8.53 -5.79 -14.41
N ASP A 106 7.24 -5.48 -14.32
CA ASP A 106 6.47 -5.68 -13.09
C ASP A 106 5.57 -6.90 -13.26
N PHE A 107 5.81 -7.93 -12.45
CA PHE A 107 4.99 -9.13 -12.38
C PHE A 107 4.37 -9.23 -11.00
N LYS A 108 3.05 -9.29 -10.95
CA LYS A 108 2.28 -9.33 -9.72
C LYS A 108 1.31 -10.51 -9.76
N LEU A 109 1.45 -11.40 -8.79
CA LEU A 109 0.36 -12.30 -8.42
C LEU A 109 -0.71 -11.44 -7.74
N ASP A 110 -1.77 -11.13 -8.46
CA ASP A 110 -2.82 -10.22 -8.02
C ASP A 110 -3.74 -10.92 -7.03
N GLU A 111 -4.54 -11.89 -7.47
CA GLU A 111 -5.39 -12.70 -6.61
C GLU A 111 -5.05 -14.18 -6.72
N ALA A 112 -5.20 -14.92 -5.63
CA ALA A 112 -5.01 -16.37 -5.61
C ALA A 112 -5.75 -16.93 -4.39
N TYR A 113 -7.03 -17.22 -4.55
CA TYR A 113 -7.88 -17.67 -3.45
C TYR A 113 -8.84 -18.78 -3.86
N ALA A 114 -9.29 -19.53 -2.85
CA ALA A 114 -10.39 -20.48 -2.95
C ALA A 114 -11.52 -20.04 -2.03
N THR A 115 -12.75 -20.15 -2.53
CA THR A 115 -14.00 -19.89 -1.81
C THR A 115 -14.70 -21.20 -1.57
N PHE A 116 -15.12 -21.44 -0.33
CA PHE A 116 -15.97 -22.55 0.09
C PHE A 116 -17.30 -21.98 0.53
N LEU A 117 -18.37 -22.32 -0.19
CA LEU A 117 -19.70 -21.81 0.05
C LEU A 117 -20.43 -22.76 1.01
N SER A 118 -20.99 -22.21 2.08
CA SER A 118 -21.79 -22.95 3.07
C SER A 118 -21.20 -24.33 3.48
N PRO A 119 -19.91 -24.40 3.89
CA PRO A 119 -19.29 -25.67 4.23
C PRO A 119 -20.03 -26.30 5.40
N PHE A 120 -20.35 -27.60 5.27
CA PHE A 120 -21.14 -28.35 6.26
C PHE A 120 -22.56 -27.79 6.49
N GLU A 121 -23.17 -27.17 5.46
CA GLU A 121 -24.52 -26.57 5.52
C GLU A 121 -24.64 -25.42 6.55
N LEU A 122 -23.51 -24.85 6.97
CA LEU A 122 -23.48 -23.65 7.79
C LEU A 122 -23.73 -22.44 6.88
N ASN A 123 -24.47 -21.44 7.36
CA ASN A 123 -24.71 -20.20 6.60
C ASN A 123 -23.48 -19.27 6.59
N ILE A 124 -22.33 -19.82 6.19
CA ILE A 124 -21.01 -19.22 6.25
C ILE A 124 -20.31 -19.45 4.92
N ASP A 125 -19.61 -18.44 4.38
CA ASP A 125 -18.66 -18.63 3.29
C ASP A 125 -17.24 -18.45 3.83
N ALA A 126 -16.33 -19.37 3.49
CA ALA A 126 -14.92 -19.28 3.86
C ALA A 126 -14.07 -19.03 2.62
N ILE A 127 -13.22 -18.01 2.65
CA ILE A 127 -12.32 -17.67 1.54
C ILE A 127 -10.89 -17.68 2.06
N VAL A 128 -10.02 -18.47 1.44
CA VAL A 128 -8.63 -18.63 1.86
C VAL A 128 -7.70 -18.29 0.71
N GLY A 129 -6.73 -17.43 0.97
CA GLY A 129 -5.70 -17.05 0.01
C GLY A 129 -5.57 -15.55 -0.16
N ARG A 130 -4.91 -15.15 -1.26
CA ARG A 130 -4.65 -13.77 -1.62
C ARG A 130 -5.89 -13.16 -2.27
N GLN A 131 -6.45 -12.13 -1.65
CA GLN A 131 -7.72 -11.51 -2.06
C GLN A 131 -7.76 -10.02 -1.74
N TYR A 132 -8.55 -9.24 -2.48
CA TYR A 132 -8.83 -7.86 -2.11
C TYR A 132 -9.79 -7.76 -0.92
N ILE A 133 -9.48 -6.87 0.03
CA ILE A 133 -10.32 -6.58 1.18
C ILE A 133 -10.57 -5.07 1.26
N THR A 134 -11.85 -4.69 1.20
CA THR A 134 -12.32 -3.31 1.37
C THR A 134 -13.55 -3.34 2.25
N TYR A 135 -13.47 -2.70 3.42
CA TYR A 135 -14.58 -2.59 4.37
C TYR A 135 -15.20 -1.18 4.42
N GLY A 136 -14.50 -0.19 3.88
CA GLY A 136 -15.08 1.12 3.60
C GLY A 136 -16.23 1.07 2.59
N VAL A 137 -16.95 2.18 2.52
CA VAL A 137 -18.08 2.43 1.61
C VAL A 137 -17.85 3.66 0.72
N GLY A 138 -16.76 4.41 0.95
CA GLY A 138 -16.40 5.54 0.11
C GLY A 138 -16.00 5.15 -1.32
N ASP A 139 -16.20 6.07 -2.24
CA ASP A 139 -15.87 5.90 -3.66
C ASP A 139 -14.38 6.17 -3.87
N GLY A 140 -13.61 5.09 -4.10
CA GLY A 140 -12.15 5.07 -4.26
C GLY A 140 -11.33 5.36 -2.99
N ILE A 141 -11.90 6.14 -2.07
CA ILE A 141 -11.26 6.59 -0.83
C ILE A 141 -12.05 6.09 0.36
N SER A 142 -11.37 5.54 1.38
CA SER A 142 -12.00 5.08 2.61
C SER A 142 -11.10 5.34 3.82
N THR A 143 -11.70 5.74 4.93
CA THR A 143 -11.05 5.87 6.24
C THR A 143 -10.84 4.52 6.94
N LEU A 144 -11.52 3.47 6.46
CA LEU A 144 -11.56 2.10 7.00
C LEU A 144 -10.77 1.10 6.15
N ASN A 145 -9.52 1.43 5.84
CA ASN A 145 -8.60 0.60 5.05
C ASN A 145 -7.25 0.38 5.76
N LEU A 146 -7.26 -0.07 7.03
CA LEU A 146 -6.01 -0.23 7.80
C LEU A 146 -5.03 -1.21 7.15
N CYS A 147 -5.52 -2.40 6.77
CA CYS A 147 -4.68 -3.48 6.28
C CYS A 147 -4.55 -3.53 4.75
N THR A 148 -5.00 -2.50 4.03
CA THR A 148 -4.98 -2.46 2.56
C THR A 148 -3.71 -1.75 2.09
N PRO A 149 -2.66 -2.48 1.67
CA PRO A 149 -1.43 -1.86 1.18
C PRO A 149 -1.64 -1.17 -0.16
N ASN A 150 -0.84 -0.13 -0.41
CA ASN A 150 -0.77 0.52 -1.71
C ASN A 150 0.18 -0.22 -2.66
N HIS A 151 -0.11 -0.11 -3.95
CA HIS A 151 0.83 -0.35 -5.02
C HIS A 151 0.93 0.90 -5.88
N ALA A 152 2.04 1.61 -5.76
CA ALA A 152 2.23 2.85 -6.50
C ALA A 152 3.60 2.87 -7.13
N LEU A 153 3.62 3.01 -8.45
CA LEU A 153 4.85 3.27 -9.20
C LEU A 153 5.00 4.76 -9.47
N PHE A 154 3.86 5.46 -9.51
CA PHE A 154 3.77 6.88 -9.76
C PHE A 154 2.92 7.59 -8.70
N VAL A 155 3.05 8.92 -8.60
CA VAL A 155 2.31 9.73 -7.62
C VAL A 155 0.79 9.62 -7.80
N ASP A 156 0.30 9.54 -9.04
CA ASP A 156 -1.14 9.40 -9.31
C ASP A 156 -1.69 8.00 -8.96
N ASP A 157 -0.85 6.97 -8.89
CA ASP A 157 -1.27 5.65 -8.41
C ASP A 157 -1.64 5.68 -6.92
N LEU A 158 -0.99 6.53 -6.12
CA LEU A 158 -1.35 6.76 -4.72
C LEU A 158 -2.75 7.38 -4.60
N VAL A 159 -3.11 8.26 -5.53
CA VAL A 159 -4.43 8.91 -5.57
C VAL A 159 -5.51 7.94 -6.04
N LYS A 160 -5.19 7.11 -7.05
CA LYS A 160 -6.09 6.10 -7.59
C LYS A 160 -6.34 4.94 -6.62
N ASN A 161 -5.54 4.82 -5.55
CA ASN A 161 -5.67 3.80 -4.52
C ASN A 161 -5.82 2.40 -5.12
N LYS A 162 -4.90 2.03 -6.01
CA LYS A 162 -4.77 0.65 -6.47
C LYS A 162 -4.20 -0.16 -5.30
N GLY A 163 -5.07 -0.56 -4.38
CA GLY A 163 -4.71 -1.43 -3.28
C GLY A 163 -4.04 -2.70 -3.79
N ARG A 164 -3.49 -3.52 -2.89
CA ARG A 164 -3.05 -4.87 -3.24
C ARG A 164 -3.89 -5.88 -2.51
N ALA A 165 -4.11 -7.00 -3.17
CA ALA A 165 -4.62 -8.17 -2.49
C ALA A 165 -3.70 -8.59 -1.35
N VAL A 166 -4.30 -9.12 -0.30
CA VAL A 166 -3.65 -9.52 0.94
C VAL A 166 -3.87 -11.00 1.18
N ASP A 167 -2.86 -11.66 1.73
CA ASP A 167 -2.93 -13.07 2.09
C ASP A 167 -3.68 -13.23 3.42
N GLY A 168 -4.75 -14.04 3.43
CA GLY A 168 -5.49 -14.27 4.66
C GLY A 168 -6.65 -15.23 4.52
N MET A 169 -7.45 -15.28 5.58
CA MET A 169 -8.70 -16.03 5.64
C MET A 169 -9.85 -15.08 5.92
N ARG A 170 -10.89 -15.14 5.08
CA ARG A 170 -12.14 -14.41 5.24
C ARG A 170 -13.26 -15.37 5.58
N ILE A 171 -14.13 -14.97 6.49
CA ILE A 171 -15.34 -15.67 6.87
C ILE A 171 -16.49 -14.67 6.70
N LYS A 172 -17.44 -14.97 5.81
CA LYS A 172 -18.70 -14.25 5.71
C LYS A 172 -19.77 -15.09 6.38
N TRP A 173 -20.56 -14.49 7.26
CA TRP A 173 -21.63 -15.16 7.98
C TRP A 173 -22.90 -14.33 7.85
N TYR A 174 -24.04 -14.98 7.63
CA TYR A 174 -25.31 -14.30 7.36
C TYR A 174 -26.37 -14.63 8.44
N PRO A 175 -26.22 -14.16 9.70
CA PRO A 175 -27.19 -14.43 10.75
C PRO A 175 -28.44 -13.56 10.62
N GLY A 176 -29.53 -14.13 10.12
CA GLY A 176 -30.81 -13.43 9.98
C GLY A 176 -30.69 -12.25 9.01
N ASP A 177 -30.98 -11.05 9.48
CA ASP A 177 -30.97 -9.82 8.67
C ASP A 177 -29.61 -9.09 8.68
N TYR A 178 -28.57 -9.72 9.21
CA TYR A 178 -27.22 -9.14 9.30
C TYR A 178 -26.23 -9.90 8.43
N GLN A 179 -25.22 -9.18 7.95
CA GLN A 179 -24.03 -9.74 7.34
C GLN A 179 -22.83 -9.43 8.24
N VAL A 180 -22.09 -10.48 8.63
CA VAL A 180 -20.85 -10.38 9.37
C VAL A 180 -19.72 -10.84 8.46
N ASP A 181 -18.68 -10.02 8.32
CA ASP A 181 -17.50 -10.28 7.52
C ASP A 181 -16.27 -10.16 8.41
N LEU A 182 -15.52 -11.25 8.53
CA LEU A 182 -14.32 -11.34 9.34
C LEU A 182 -13.14 -11.69 8.43
N PHE A 183 -12.06 -10.93 8.51
CA PHE A 183 -10.81 -11.21 7.81
C PHE A 183 -9.64 -11.29 8.78
N LEU A 184 -8.89 -12.38 8.72
CA LEU A 184 -7.65 -12.59 9.45
C LEU A 184 -6.47 -12.52 8.48
N GLN A 185 -5.61 -11.52 8.68
CA GLN A 185 -4.35 -11.35 7.96
C GLN A 185 -3.21 -11.92 8.79
N ALA A 186 -2.76 -13.13 8.47
CA ALA A 186 -1.73 -13.82 9.24
C ALA A 186 -0.37 -13.09 9.20
N ARG A 187 -0.05 -12.47 8.06
CA ARG A 187 1.15 -11.65 7.86
C ARG A 187 0.78 -10.40 7.10
N MET A 188 1.25 -9.26 7.59
CA MET A 188 1.06 -7.98 6.92
C MET A 188 1.73 -8.01 5.53
N THR A 189 1.00 -7.54 4.53
CA THR A 189 1.52 -7.28 3.18
C THR A 189 1.95 -5.83 3.10
N PRO A 190 3.24 -5.50 2.88
CA PRO A 190 3.68 -4.12 2.86
C PRO A 190 3.22 -3.38 1.61
N THR A 191 3.08 -2.07 1.73
CA THR A 191 2.98 -1.15 0.60
C THR A 191 4.20 -1.32 -0.30
N TYR A 192 3.97 -1.31 -1.61
CA TYR A 192 5.04 -1.26 -2.59
C TYR A 192 5.04 0.10 -3.27
N LEU A 193 6.16 0.81 -3.12
CA LEU A 193 6.46 2.02 -3.85
C LEU A 193 7.56 1.71 -4.85
N GLY A 194 7.41 2.15 -6.10
CA GLY A 194 8.50 2.09 -7.07
C GLY A 194 9.70 2.90 -6.57
N SER A 195 10.92 2.46 -6.91
CA SER A 195 12.17 3.09 -6.45
C SER A 195 12.23 4.60 -6.68
N ASN A 196 11.66 5.07 -7.79
CA ASN A 196 11.60 6.49 -8.13
C ASN A 196 10.70 7.29 -7.17
N LEU A 197 9.50 6.76 -6.90
CA LEU A 197 8.57 7.37 -5.95
C LEU A 197 9.15 7.37 -4.54
N GLU A 198 9.79 6.26 -4.15
CA GLU A 198 10.51 6.15 -2.89
C GLU A 198 11.62 7.21 -2.79
N ASN A 199 12.39 7.45 -3.86
CA ASN A 199 13.41 8.49 -3.90
C ASN A 199 12.85 9.90 -3.71
N VAL A 200 11.71 10.25 -4.32
CA VAL A 200 11.08 11.58 -4.14
C VAL A 200 10.71 11.82 -2.67
N TYR A 201 10.08 10.84 -2.03
CA TYR A 201 9.73 10.95 -0.61
C TYR A 201 10.98 10.99 0.28
N ARG A 202 12.00 10.17 -0.04
CA ARG A 202 13.27 10.15 0.68
C ARG A 202 14.01 11.48 0.59
N THR A 203 14.12 12.10 -0.59
CA THR A 203 14.81 13.38 -0.75
C THR A 203 14.15 14.47 0.09
N THR A 204 12.82 14.59 0.02
CA THR A 204 12.09 15.62 0.76
C THR A 204 12.22 15.44 2.28
N ALA A 205 12.10 14.19 2.76
CA ALA A 205 12.30 13.87 4.19
C ALA A 205 13.75 14.11 4.64
N ASN A 206 14.74 13.73 3.83
CA ASN A 206 16.15 13.90 4.13
C ASN A 206 16.54 15.38 4.24
N GLU A 207 15.97 16.26 3.41
CA GLU A 207 16.19 17.71 3.52
C GLU A 207 15.67 18.27 4.85
N ALA A 208 14.45 17.91 5.24
CA ALA A 208 13.86 18.34 6.51
C ALA A 208 14.70 17.87 7.72
N ILE A 209 15.12 16.60 7.70
CA ILE A 209 15.93 15.99 8.77
C ILE A 209 17.34 16.58 8.80
N THR A 210 17.95 16.82 7.64
CA THR A 210 19.28 17.46 7.55
C THR A 210 19.25 18.85 8.17
N ASN A 211 18.22 19.64 7.86
CA ASN A 211 18.06 20.96 8.43
C ASN A 211 17.87 20.91 9.96
N SER A 212 17.10 19.94 10.46
CA SER A 212 16.92 19.73 11.90
C SER A 212 18.23 19.35 12.60
N ALA A 213 18.96 18.36 12.07
CA ALA A 213 20.24 17.93 12.63
C ALA A 213 21.28 19.07 12.64
N GLN A 214 21.31 19.91 11.58
CA GLN A 214 22.16 21.09 11.56
C GLN A 214 21.78 22.14 12.62
N GLN A 215 20.48 22.28 12.94
CA GLN A 215 20.04 23.14 14.03
C GLN A 215 20.44 22.59 15.41
N GLU A 216 20.35 21.27 15.62
CA GLU A 216 20.82 20.63 16.85
C GLU A 216 22.33 20.83 17.06
N LEU A 217 23.13 20.87 15.99
CA LEU A 217 24.55 21.20 16.07
C LEU A 217 24.85 22.60 16.62
N LYS A 218 23.88 23.54 16.59
CA LYS A 218 24.02 24.85 17.26
C LYS A 218 24.17 24.70 18.77
N ALA A 219 23.60 23.65 19.37
CA ALA A 219 23.73 23.36 20.79
C ALA A 219 25.19 23.05 21.20
N TYR A 220 26.04 22.66 20.25
CA TYR A 220 27.48 22.46 20.45
C TYR A 220 28.31 23.76 20.33
N GLY A 221 27.66 24.92 20.20
CA GLY A 221 28.33 26.23 20.16
C GLY A 221 29.07 26.53 18.85
N LEU A 222 28.71 25.82 17.76
CA LEU A 222 29.28 26.03 16.43
C LEU A 222 28.64 27.26 15.77
N SER A 223 29.43 28.03 15.00
CA SER A 223 28.89 29.13 14.19
C SER A 223 28.11 28.62 12.98
N ASP A 224 27.18 29.41 12.46
CA ASP A 224 26.37 29.05 11.29
C ASP A 224 27.25 28.68 10.06
N GLN A 225 28.38 29.36 9.86
CA GLN A 225 29.32 29.06 8.78
C GLN A 225 29.98 27.68 8.93
N MET A 226 30.27 27.27 10.16
CA MET A 226 30.85 25.95 10.43
C MET A 226 29.80 24.85 10.21
N ILE A 227 28.58 25.07 10.70
CA ILE A 227 27.48 24.11 10.54
C ILE A 227 27.17 23.87 9.07
N ALA A 228 27.11 24.93 8.26
CA ALA A 228 26.87 24.84 6.81
C ALA A 228 27.96 24.04 6.07
N SER A 229 29.15 23.89 6.66
CA SER A 229 30.27 23.14 6.07
C SER A 229 30.34 21.68 6.52
N ILE A 230 29.56 21.28 7.55
CA ILE A 230 29.56 19.90 8.05
C ILE A 230 28.64 19.06 7.15
N PRO A 231 29.17 18.03 6.47
CA PRO A 231 28.34 17.11 5.69
C PRO A 231 27.41 16.33 6.62
N VAL A 232 26.13 16.27 6.26
CA VAL A 232 25.13 15.43 6.91
C VAL A 232 24.74 14.30 5.97
N ASN A 233 24.98 13.07 6.41
CA ASN A 233 24.52 11.87 5.71
C ASN A 233 23.24 11.38 6.38
N VAL A 234 22.20 11.13 5.59
CA VAL A 234 20.98 10.48 6.09
C VAL A 234 20.95 9.05 5.59
N LEU A 235 20.90 8.09 6.50
CA LEU A 235 20.83 6.66 6.22
C LEU A 235 19.54 6.11 6.81
N THR A 236 18.86 5.26 6.06
CA THR A 236 17.67 4.55 6.56
C THR A 236 18.05 3.12 6.92
N THR A 237 17.59 2.66 8.06
CA THR A 237 17.71 1.26 8.47
C THR A 237 16.50 0.47 7.98
N ASP A 238 16.74 -0.78 7.56
CA ASP A 238 15.63 -1.66 7.25
C ASP A 238 14.78 -1.90 8.51
N PRO A 239 13.44 -1.91 8.39
CA PRO A 239 12.57 -2.13 9.53
C PRO A 239 12.80 -3.52 10.10
N GLU A 240 12.84 -3.60 11.43
CA GLU A 240 12.87 -4.89 12.12
C GLU A 240 11.65 -5.75 11.74
N PRO A 241 11.80 -7.09 11.70
CA PRO A 241 10.67 -7.98 11.49
C PRO A 241 9.57 -7.71 12.53
N ILE A 242 8.32 -7.68 12.08
CA ILE A 242 7.16 -7.52 12.96
C ILE A 242 7.11 -8.67 13.98
N ASP A 243 7.06 -8.32 15.27
CA ASP A 243 6.80 -9.27 16.36
C ASP A 243 5.29 -9.44 16.59
N TYR A 244 4.70 -10.40 15.89
CA TYR A 244 3.30 -10.78 16.06
C TYR A 244 2.98 -11.36 17.45
N GLY A 245 3.97 -11.69 18.28
CA GLY A 245 3.75 -12.19 19.65
C GLY A 245 3.24 -11.12 20.60
N GLN A 246 3.55 -9.84 20.34
CA GLN A 246 3.12 -8.72 21.17
C GLN A 246 1.71 -8.24 20.79
N ASP A 247 1.51 -7.82 19.53
CA ASP A 247 0.27 -7.16 19.11
C ASP A 247 -0.68 -8.06 18.31
N GLY A 248 -0.23 -9.24 17.90
CA GLY A 248 -1.02 -10.22 17.15
C GLY A 248 -1.11 -9.95 15.64
N PRO A 249 -1.81 -10.82 14.88
CA PRO A 249 -2.04 -10.67 13.45
C PRO A 249 -3.08 -9.58 13.14
N GLY A 250 -3.17 -9.19 11.87
CA GLY A 250 -4.21 -8.29 11.39
C GLY A 250 -5.58 -8.94 11.48
N LEU A 251 -6.58 -8.19 11.94
CA LEU A 251 -7.96 -8.63 12.07
C LEU A 251 -8.88 -7.49 11.64
N MET A 252 -9.78 -7.78 10.71
CA MET A 252 -10.84 -6.86 10.30
C MET A 252 -12.19 -7.54 10.52
N LEU A 253 -13.13 -6.82 11.09
CA LEU A 253 -14.51 -7.25 11.30
C LEU A 253 -15.44 -6.15 10.79
N LYS A 254 -16.43 -6.51 9.98
CA LYS A 254 -17.52 -5.65 9.56
C LYS A 254 -18.84 -6.35 9.84
N THR A 255 -19.79 -5.66 10.45
CA THR A 255 -21.16 -6.12 10.61
C THR A 255 -22.09 -5.11 10.00
N VAL A 256 -22.91 -5.53 9.05
CA VAL A 256 -23.89 -4.68 8.36
C VAL A 256 -25.29 -5.19 8.67
N GLY A 257 -26.20 -4.26 8.94
CA GLY A 257 -27.63 -4.52 9.03
C GLY A 257 -28.41 -3.48 8.24
N ASN A 258 -29.56 -3.88 7.71
CA ASN A 258 -30.44 -2.97 6.99
C ASN A 258 -31.42 -2.28 7.95
N PHE A 259 -31.54 -0.96 7.83
CA PHE A 259 -32.49 -0.14 8.57
C PHE A 259 -33.17 0.84 7.60
N TYR A 260 -34.45 0.58 7.31
CA TYR A 260 -35.22 1.28 6.27
C TYR A 260 -34.55 1.21 4.90
N ASN A 261 -34.01 2.33 4.42
CA ASN A 261 -33.35 2.47 3.12
C ASN A 261 -31.84 2.69 3.27
N PHE A 262 -31.30 2.33 4.43
CA PHE A 262 -29.88 2.42 4.74
C PHE A 262 -29.33 1.09 5.22
N ASP A 263 -28.14 0.76 4.74
CA ASP A 263 -27.28 -0.26 5.33
C ASP A 263 -26.34 0.43 6.32
N LEU A 264 -26.45 0.04 7.58
CA LEU A 264 -25.62 0.56 8.66
C LEU A 264 -24.57 -0.48 9.02
N GLY A 265 -23.31 -0.06 9.00
CA GLY A 265 -22.16 -0.92 9.28
C GLY A 265 -21.39 -0.49 10.51
N LEU A 266 -21.03 -1.47 11.34
CA LEU A 266 -20.03 -1.34 12.39
C LEU A 266 -18.76 -2.06 11.95
N ASN A 267 -17.61 -1.39 12.07
CA ASN A 267 -16.32 -1.88 11.63
C ASN A 267 -15.34 -1.85 12.79
N TYR A 268 -14.54 -2.89 12.91
CA TYR A 268 -13.38 -2.94 13.79
C TYR A 268 -12.19 -3.48 13.01
N GLN A 269 -11.07 -2.78 13.06
CA GLN A 269 -9.82 -3.20 12.42
C GLN A 269 -8.70 -3.08 13.43
N ARG A 270 -7.80 -4.06 13.43
CA ARG A 270 -6.50 -3.97 14.10
C ARG A 270 -5.45 -4.60 13.21
N GLY A 271 -4.24 -4.08 13.26
CA GLY A 271 -3.16 -4.58 12.43
C GLY A 271 -2.08 -3.53 12.28
N TYR A 272 -1.18 -3.79 11.34
CA TYR A 272 -0.06 -2.92 11.07
C TYR A 272 -0.36 -2.05 9.86
N VAL A 273 -0.03 -0.76 9.96
CA VAL A 273 0.03 0.13 8.81
C VAL A 273 0.98 -0.49 7.79
N PRO A 274 0.55 -0.72 6.54
CA PRO A 274 1.37 -1.42 5.54
C PRO A 274 2.54 -0.58 5.03
N THR A 275 2.54 0.72 5.30
CA THR A 275 3.60 1.65 4.94
C THR A 275 4.59 1.78 6.08
N ARG A 276 5.89 1.79 5.76
CA ARG A 276 6.97 2.03 6.72
C ARG A 276 6.93 3.48 7.16
N LEU A 277 7.00 3.71 8.47
CA LEU A 277 7.00 5.05 9.07
C LEU A 277 8.30 5.24 9.83
N ILE A 278 8.86 6.45 9.77
CA ILE A 278 10.01 6.85 10.58
C ILE A 278 9.51 6.92 12.03
N ALA A 279 9.94 5.97 12.86
CA ALA A 279 9.53 5.91 14.26
C ALA A 279 10.46 6.72 15.15
N ASP A 280 11.75 6.72 14.84
CA ASP A 280 12.78 7.43 15.57
C ASP A 280 14.00 7.71 14.67
N TYR A 281 14.91 8.55 15.15
CA TYR A 281 16.18 8.82 14.48
C TYR A 281 17.32 8.92 15.49
N ALA A 282 18.54 8.62 15.04
CA ALA A 282 19.76 8.76 15.83
C ALA A 282 20.77 9.63 15.10
N VAL A 283 21.22 10.71 15.75
CA VAL A 283 22.26 11.61 15.23
C VAL A 283 23.62 11.20 15.79
N VAL A 284 24.51 10.75 14.91
CA VAL A 284 25.85 10.27 15.27
C VAL A 284 26.91 11.20 14.66
N PRO A 285 27.52 12.09 15.45
CA PRO A 285 28.61 12.92 14.98
C PRO A 285 29.92 12.12 14.93
N GLU A 286 30.64 12.24 13.81
CA GLU A 286 32.03 11.80 13.72
C GLU A 286 32.95 12.96 14.12
N ILE A 287 33.74 12.77 15.18
CA ILE A 287 34.57 13.82 15.76
C ILE A 287 35.97 13.80 15.14
N ASP A 288 36.50 14.98 14.84
CA ASP A 288 37.91 15.17 14.47
C ASP A 288 38.78 15.18 15.74
N ASP A 289 39.65 14.19 15.88
CA ASP A 289 40.52 14.00 17.05
C ASP A 289 41.49 15.19 17.31
N GLY A 290 41.80 15.98 16.29
CA GLY A 290 42.70 17.13 16.40
C GLY A 290 42.00 18.41 16.88
N THR A 291 40.70 18.55 16.64
CA THR A 291 39.93 19.76 17.00
C THR A 291 38.85 19.52 18.05
N GLY A 292 38.47 18.26 18.30
CA GLY A 292 37.35 17.89 19.17
C GLY A 292 35.98 18.29 18.62
N LYS A 293 35.89 18.65 17.32
CA LYS A 293 34.66 19.13 16.68
C LYS A 293 34.12 18.09 15.69
N PRO A 294 32.81 18.09 15.41
CA PRO A 294 32.23 17.22 14.39
C PRO A 294 32.80 17.57 13.00
N LYS A 295 33.36 16.58 12.29
CA LYS A 295 33.75 16.69 10.88
C LYS A 295 32.66 16.18 9.93
N GLN A 296 31.76 15.34 10.42
CA GLN A 296 30.63 14.78 9.69
C GLN A 296 29.54 14.39 10.70
N VAL A 297 28.28 14.40 10.25
CA VAL A 297 27.17 13.84 11.01
C VAL A 297 26.46 12.79 10.16
N THR A 298 26.17 11.65 10.77
CA THR A 298 25.28 10.65 10.18
C THR A 298 23.99 10.59 10.98
N VAL A 299 22.86 10.77 10.30
CA VAL A 299 21.53 10.58 10.87
C VAL A 299 21.01 9.22 10.41
N TYR A 300 20.75 8.32 11.36
CA TYR A 300 20.12 7.03 11.10
C TYR A 300 18.62 7.16 11.35
N LEU A 301 17.81 6.93 10.32
CA LEU A 301 16.36 6.88 10.40
C LEU A 301 15.93 5.44 10.63
N ASN A 302 15.19 5.21 11.72
CA ASN A 302 14.66 3.90 12.05
C ASN A 302 13.20 3.82 11.62
N GLU A 303 12.98 3.08 10.53
CA GLU A 303 11.64 2.80 10.01
C GLU A 303 11.03 1.60 10.73
N LYS A 304 9.73 1.67 11.05
CA LYS A 304 8.96 0.58 11.66
C LYS A 304 7.55 0.53 11.07
N TYR A 305 6.81 -0.55 11.34
CA TYR A 305 5.40 -0.65 11.00
C TYR A 305 4.54 -0.37 12.23
N LEU A 306 3.70 0.67 12.15
CA LEU A 306 2.84 1.10 13.25
C LEU A 306 1.68 0.12 13.43
N PHE A 307 1.59 -0.48 14.62
CA PHE A 307 0.36 -1.18 15.02
C PHE A 307 -0.73 -0.15 15.35
N MET A 308 -1.94 -0.40 14.85
CA MET A 308 -3.05 0.54 14.94
C MET A 308 -4.37 -0.21 15.08
N GLN A 309 -5.35 0.44 15.71
CA GLN A 309 -6.73 -0.01 15.75
C GLN A 309 -7.65 1.06 15.16
N LYS A 310 -8.72 0.63 14.48
CA LYS A 310 -9.77 1.51 13.97
C LYS A 310 -11.14 0.98 14.36
N ILE A 311 -12.00 1.87 14.82
CA ILE A 311 -13.42 1.61 15.06
C ILE A 311 -14.21 2.52 14.13
N GLY A 312 -15.05 1.94 13.29
CA GLY A 312 -15.74 2.64 12.22
C GLY A 312 -17.24 2.46 12.22
N LEU A 313 -17.96 3.51 11.87
CA LEU A 313 -19.36 3.45 11.48
C LEU A 313 -19.45 3.77 9.99
N THR A 314 -20.24 3.01 9.26
CA THR A 314 -20.55 3.26 7.85
C THR A 314 -22.05 3.33 7.66
N ALA A 315 -22.50 4.20 6.76
CA ALA A 315 -23.89 4.20 6.30
C ALA A 315 -23.92 4.35 4.79
N THR A 316 -24.68 3.50 4.11
CA THR A 316 -24.94 3.60 2.66
C THR A 316 -26.43 3.49 2.42
N GLY A 317 -26.98 4.31 1.55
CA GLY A 317 -28.41 4.27 1.27
C GLY A 317 -28.83 5.33 0.28
N THR A 318 -30.10 5.68 0.31
CA THR A 318 -30.66 6.69 -0.60
C THR A 318 -31.30 7.85 0.15
N VAL A 319 -31.20 9.06 -0.40
CA VAL A 319 -31.98 10.22 0.05
C VAL A 319 -32.65 10.82 -1.17
N GLY A 320 -33.96 10.56 -1.31
CA GLY A 320 -34.68 10.87 -2.55
C GLY A 320 -34.18 9.99 -3.70
N GLU A 321 -33.66 10.62 -4.74
CA GLU A 321 -33.08 9.95 -5.93
C GLU A 321 -31.53 9.89 -5.87
N ALA A 322 -30.89 10.43 -4.83
CA ALA A 322 -29.44 10.40 -4.66
C ALA A 322 -29.01 9.17 -3.84
N SER A 323 -27.92 8.51 -4.23
CA SER A 323 -27.25 7.54 -3.35
C SER A 323 -26.27 8.31 -2.48
N VAL A 324 -26.23 7.96 -1.20
CA VAL A 324 -25.34 8.62 -0.23
C VAL A 324 -24.57 7.56 0.55
N TRP A 325 -23.35 7.92 0.93
CA TRP A 325 -22.51 7.10 1.78
C TRP A 325 -21.77 7.97 2.78
N SER A 326 -21.43 7.39 3.92
CA SER A 326 -20.63 8.05 4.94
C SER A 326 -19.83 7.07 5.76
N GLU A 327 -18.69 7.56 6.26
CA GLU A 327 -17.85 6.87 7.23
C GLU A 327 -17.48 7.83 8.36
N LEU A 328 -17.46 7.30 9.58
CA LEU A 328 -16.85 7.94 10.73
C LEU A 328 -15.93 6.94 11.39
N THR A 329 -14.66 7.30 11.54
CA THR A 329 -13.61 6.39 12.00
C THR A 329 -12.86 7.00 13.17
N TYR A 330 -12.76 6.24 14.25
CA TYR A 330 -11.90 6.54 15.38
C TYR A 330 -10.64 5.68 15.28
N THR A 331 -9.49 6.34 15.21
CA THR A 331 -8.19 5.69 15.04
C THR A 331 -7.38 5.75 16.33
N LEU A 332 -6.78 4.62 16.70
CA LEU A 332 -5.93 4.45 17.88
C LEU A 332 -4.57 3.89 17.45
N PRO A 333 -3.58 4.75 17.21
CA PRO A 333 -2.18 4.33 17.07
C PRO A 333 -1.66 3.66 18.34
N LYS A 334 -0.62 2.82 18.22
CA LYS A 334 0.10 2.28 19.38
C LYS A 334 0.90 3.38 20.06
N GLU A 335 0.64 3.57 21.36
CA GLU A 335 1.34 4.52 22.21
C GLU A 335 2.84 4.17 22.32
N GLY A 336 3.69 5.19 22.32
CA GLY A 336 5.14 5.10 22.33
C GLY A 336 5.75 4.61 21.01
N PHE A 337 5.00 4.60 19.90
CA PHE A 337 5.56 4.20 18.61
C PHE A 337 6.56 5.24 18.07
N PHE A 338 6.17 6.52 18.10
CA PHE A 338 7.05 7.62 17.71
C PHE A 338 7.88 8.09 18.92
N ALA A 339 9.18 8.26 18.73
CA ALA A 339 10.02 8.84 19.78
C ALA A 339 9.63 10.30 20.05
N SER A 340 9.69 10.72 21.31
CA SER A 340 9.43 12.10 21.73
C SER A 340 10.32 13.10 20.97
N ASP A 341 11.56 12.72 20.70
CA ASP A 341 12.53 13.55 19.98
C ASP A 341 12.13 13.76 18.50
N LEU A 342 11.22 12.95 17.96
CA LEU A 342 10.64 13.19 16.64
C LEU A 342 9.37 14.05 16.74
N ALA A 343 8.45 13.70 17.64
CA ALA A 343 7.16 14.36 17.80
C ALA A 343 7.28 15.82 18.29
N ASP A 344 8.17 16.08 19.24
CA ASP A 344 8.29 17.38 19.92
C ASP A 344 9.37 18.29 19.30
N ASN A 345 10.09 17.83 18.26
CA ASN A 345 11.21 18.58 17.71
C ASN A 345 10.76 19.75 16.84
N SER A 346 10.74 20.95 17.44
CA SER A 346 10.38 22.21 16.78
C SER A 346 11.26 22.60 15.58
N ALA A 347 12.42 21.96 15.39
CA ALA A 347 13.26 22.15 14.20
C ALA A 347 12.73 21.37 12.98
N LEU A 348 11.90 20.35 13.19
CA LEU A 348 11.19 19.65 12.12
C LEU A 348 9.91 20.42 11.72
N PRO A 349 9.61 20.53 10.42
CA PRO A 349 8.30 21.01 9.97
C PRO A 349 7.17 20.16 10.57
N GLU A 350 6.01 20.78 10.82
CA GLU A 350 4.83 20.10 11.38
C GLU A 350 4.43 18.84 10.62
N ALA A 351 4.55 18.85 9.29
CA ALA A 351 4.25 17.69 8.45
C ALA A 351 5.15 16.45 8.68
N TYR A 352 6.24 16.59 9.45
CA TYR A 352 7.16 15.50 9.80
C TYR A 352 7.23 15.23 11.31
N ARG A 353 6.39 15.91 12.11
CA ARG A 353 6.24 15.67 13.54
C ARG A 353 5.11 14.68 13.78
N PHE A 354 5.40 13.42 13.52
CA PHE A 354 4.44 12.32 13.68
C PHE A 354 4.08 12.14 15.16
N SER A 355 2.82 11.76 15.41
CA SER A 355 2.30 11.56 16.77
C SER A 355 1.56 10.24 16.88
N ASP A 356 1.33 9.73 18.07
CA ASP A 356 0.49 8.55 18.32
C ASP A 356 -0.85 8.93 18.98
N GLU A 357 -1.24 10.20 18.87
CA GLU A 357 -2.50 10.71 19.39
C GLU A 357 -3.69 10.03 18.71
N LYS A 358 -4.78 9.87 19.47
CA LYS A 358 -6.02 9.28 18.96
C LYS A 358 -6.82 10.35 18.23
N TYR A 359 -7.37 10.03 17.06
CA TYR A 359 -8.02 11.01 16.20
C TYR A 359 -9.25 10.43 15.50
N PHE A 360 -10.09 11.34 15.00
CA PHE A 360 -11.24 11.00 14.16
C PHE A 360 -10.97 11.39 12.72
N THR A 361 -11.34 10.51 11.81
CA THR A 361 -11.47 10.82 10.38
C THR A 361 -12.89 10.51 9.94
N GLY A 362 -13.31 11.08 8.82
CA GLY A 362 -14.61 10.79 8.27
C GLY A 362 -14.71 11.14 6.81
N LEU A 363 -15.69 10.55 6.14
CA LEU A 363 -16.06 10.95 4.80
C LEU A 363 -17.57 10.95 4.64
N PHE A 364 -18.04 11.77 3.72
CA PHE A 364 -19.42 11.81 3.28
C PHE A 364 -19.41 12.01 1.77
N GLY A 365 -20.16 11.20 1.04
CA GLY A 365 -20.31 11.36 -0.38
C GLY A 365 -21.72 11.08 -0.87
N ALA A 366 -21.97 11.55 -2.07
CA ALA A 366 -23.20 11.33 -2.77
C ALA A 366 -22.98 11.27 -4.28
N ASP A 367 -23.78 10.46 -4.94
CA ASP A 367 -23.91 10.46 -6.38
C ASP A 367 -25.34 10.75 -6.82
N TYR A 368 -25.47 11.37 -8.00
CA TYR A 368 -26.76 11.70 -8.56
C TYR A 368 -26.72 11.64 -10.08
N PHE A 369 -27.68 10.92 -10.64
CA PHE A 369 -27.92 10.86 -12.08
C PHE A 369 -29.10 11.77 -12.45
N PHE A 370 -28.81 12.88 -13.11
CA PHE A 370 -29.85 13.76 -13.65
C PHE A 370 -30.57 13.08 -14.81
N LYS A 371 -31.88 13.31 -14.93
CA LYS A 371 -32.74 12.76 -16.01
C LYS A 371 -32.25 13.05 -17.44
N LYS A 372 -31.38 14.05 -17.61
CA LYS A 372 -30.76 14.42 -18.90
C LYS A 372 -29.40 13.75 -19.15
N GLY A 373 -29.03 12.75 -18.34
CA GLY A 373 -27.82 11.94 -18.50
C GLY A 373 -26.55 12.51 -17.84
N THR A 374 -26.64 13.64 -17.16
CA THR A 374 -25.50 14.19 -16.40
C THR A 374 -25.33 13.39 -15.10
N TYR A 375 -24.09 12.97 -14.82
CA TYR A 375 -23.68 12.35 -13.57
C TYR A 375 -22.88 13.34 -12.73
N VAL A 376 -23.19 13.41 -11.44
CA VAL A 376 -22.39 14.15 -10.46
C VAL A 376 -22.05 13.21 -9.31
N ASN A 377 -20.77 13.18 -8.95
CA ASN A 377 -20.23 12.54 -7.77
C ASN A 377 -19.51 13.60 -6.94
N ALA A 378 -19.82 13.67 -5.66
CA ALA A 378 -19.15 14.55 -4.73
C ALA A 378 -18.81 13.78 -3.46
N GLN A 379 -17.58 13.94 -2.98
CA GLN A 379 -17.12 13.34 -1.74
C GLN A 379 -16.32 14.37 -0.95
N PHE A 380 -16.67 14.52 0.32
CA PHE A 380 -15.95 15.31 1.31
C PHE A 380 -15.23 14.36 2.25
N VAL A 381 -13.97 14.66 2.55
CA VAL A 381 -13.13 13.88 3.45
C VAL A 381 -12.58 14.81 4.53
N TYR A 382 -12.70 14.39 5.79
CA TYR A 382 -12.11 15.03 6.96
C TYR A 382 -10.95 14.15 7.48
N GLY A 383 -9.75 14.74 7.52
CA GLY A 383 -8.49 14.01 7.69
C GLY A 383 -8.00 13.38 6.38
N PHE A 384 -6.81 12.77 6.40
CA PHE A 384 -6.34 11.99 5.25
C PHE A 384 -6.66 10.49 5.43
N PRO A 385 -7.12 9.80 4.38
CA PRO A 385 -7.36 8.35 4.40
C PRO A 385 -6.10 7.53 4.77
N TRP A 386 -4.94 8.08 4.37
CA TRP A 386 -3.59 7.59 4.61
C TRP A 386 -2.88 8.33 5.73
N GLU A 387 -3.62 9.08 6.55
CA GLU A 387 -3.08 9.71 7.74
C GLU A 387 -2.71 8.61 8.71
N TYR A 388 -1.41 8.44 8.90
CA TYR A 388 -0.84 7.63 9.96
C TYR A 388 -0.05 8.60 10.85
N THR A 389 -0.78 9.60 11.36
CA THR A 389 -0.43 10.70 12.28
C THR A 389 0.95 11.30 12.19
#